data_AF-E6W546-F1
#
_entry.id   AF-E6W546-F1
#
_cell.length_a   1.000
_cell.length_b   1.000
_cell.length_c   1.000
_cell.angle_alpha   90.00
_cell.angle_beta   90.00
_cell.angle_gamma   90.00
#
_symmetry.space_group_name_H-M   'P 1'
#
loop_
_entity.id
_entity.type
_entity.pdbx_description
1 polymer ?
#
loop_
_entity_poly.entity_id
_entity_poly.type
_entity_poly.pdbx_seq_one_letter_code
_entity_poly.pdbx_strand_id
1 'polypeptide(L)'
;MMSPHTKLQHVFAKSAGIALILGACAGTSLSAPVNFEGAGSLTMGSASVMEEGAFVWFLPVLRENFPDEVGTTTDIPWGVRAGIAPGWELGARFPYRSDSELEKDGLRHIELSAKVQLFGGPRAQRSGALALFGTVVNSEGEPFLGTGRANMGIEFLVTEVLSTDTRFHSSIGLARRDIRAPYLEATDPDYDPEAIYQITRTLSYKMGLEQRLWRQSYLLLEAGTSIGLAGEDEQDQFSIYVMPGLRFGNPAAGWNLTMAVGRDIPENGLEPESRYMLGLSYRTQPARATQDDELRKRLEELEKRLAAEAALDQDPAAGAPLPGAAAPAATGRLRVEVINASGVPLLGERIAEEVRQKGNYDVIRVGSTGNVTDQELTHIHYRDGLARDAVTLGHSMRNYQIVTQGRDLPEDVDLRIVIGVDQFRP
;
A
#
# COMPACT_ATOMS: atom_id res chain seq x y z
N MET A 1 30.92 -41.16 12.49
CA MET A 1 29.60 -40.93 11.88
C MET A 1 28.64 -40.48 12.97
N MET A 2 27.97 -39.34 12.80
CA MET A 2 26.96 -38.84 13.76
C MET A 2 25.61 -38.68 13.04
N SER A 3 24.52 -38.96 13.76
CA SER A 3 23.14 -38.94 13.24
C SER A 3 22.69 -37.52 12.83
N PRO A 4 21.84 -37.35 11.80
CA PRO A 4 21.41 -36.02 11.34
C PRO A 4 20.47 -35.27 12.29
N HIS A 5 19.95 -35.91 13.35
CA HIS A 5 18.80 -35.38 14.11
C HIS A 5 19.11 -34.27 15.13
N THR A 6 20.37 -33.97 15.45
CA THR A 6 20.73 -33.05 16.55
C THR A 6 20.93 -31.57 16.16
N LYS A 7 20.67 -31.17 14.90
CA LYS A 7 20.89 -29.78 14.45
C LYS A 7 19.67 -28.84 14.45
N LEU A 8 18.45 -29.32 14.72
CA LEU A 8 17.25 -28.46 14.77
C LEU A 8 16.94 -27.83 16.14
N GLN A 9 17.51 -28.32 17.23
CA GLN A 9 17.15 -27.86 18.58
C GLN A 9 17.75 -26.49 18.99
N HIS A 10 18.73 -25.96 18.25
CA HIS A 10 19.35 -24.67 18.56
C HIS A 10 18.74 -23.44 17.85
N VAL A 11 17.76 -23.62 16.97
CA VAL A 11 17.08 -22.49 16.30
C VAL A 11 15.85 -22.00 17.09
N PHE A 12 15.14 -22.90 17.80
CA PHE A 12 13.96 -22.54 18.59
C PHE A 12 14.26 -21.79 19.90
N ALA A 13 15.50 -21.82 20.38
CA ALA A 13 15.88 -21.22 21.67
C ALA A 13 16.05 -19.68 21.65
N LYS A 14 15.86 -19.00 20.51
CA LYS A 14 15.87 -17.52 20.40
C LYS A 14 14.51 -16.90 20.04
N SER A 15 13.46 -17.70 19.90
CA SER A 15 12.08 -17.23 19.65
C SER A 15 11.27 -16.96 20.93
N ALA A 16 11.81 -17.32 22.10
CA ALA A 16 11.12 -17.28 23.40
C ALA A 16 10.85 -15.86 23.96
N GLY A 17 11.16 -14.80 23.21
CA GLY A 17 10.93 -13.40 23.60
C GLY A 17 9.61 -12.79 23.11
N ILE A 18 8.78 -13.52 22.35
CA ILE A 18 7.51 -13.02 21.76
C ILE A 18 6.28 -13.77 22.31
N ALA A 19 6.48 -14.78 23.17
CA ALA A 19 5.42 -15.65 23.68
C ALA A 19 4.69 -15.13 24.94
N LEU A 20 4.69 -13.82 25.22
CA LEU A 20 4.22 -13.27 26.50
C LEU A 20 3.34 -12.00 26.40
N ILE A 21 2.57 -11.86 25.31
CA ILE A 21 1.35 -11.04 25.25
C ILE A 21 0.25 -11.82 24.49
N LEU A 22 -0.07 -13.03 24.96
CA LEU A 22 -1.26 -13.81 24.57
C LEU A 22 -1.97 -14.35 25.82
N GLY A 23 -2.05 -13.52 26.86
CA GLY A 23 -2.77 -13.82 28.10
C GLY A 23 -4.22 -13.38 28.03
N ALA A 24 -5.11 -14.35 27.80
CA ALA A 24 -6.54 -14.36 28.16
C ALA A 24 -7.39 -13.07 27.98
N CYS A 25 -8.12 -12.97 26.86
CA CYS A 25 -9.41 -12.25 26.73
C CYS A 25 -10.28 -12.95 25.66
N ALA A 26 -11.61 -13.03 25.84
CA ALA A 26 -12.54 -13.75 24.93
C ALA A 26 -14.00 -13.21 24.90
N GLY A 27 -14.77 -13.49 23.83
CA GLY A 27 -16.19 -13.07 23.65
C GLY A 27 -16.67 -13.01 22.16
N THR A 28 -17.54 -12.03 21.76
CA THR A 28 -18.10 -11.81 20.39
C THR A 28 -18.40 -10.31 19.93
N SER A 29 -19.13 -9.97 18.85
CA SER A 29 -19.17 -8.59 18.22
C SER A 29 -19.06 -8.47 16.66
N LEU A 30 -20.14 -8.46 15.85
CA LEU A 30 -20.13 -8.03 14.41
C LEU A 30 -19.86 -6.50 14.32
N SER A 31 -19.49 -5.84 13.20
CA SER A 31 -19.63 -6.09 11.76
C SER A 31 -18.42 -6.69 11.04
N ALA A 32 -18.59 -7.11 9.77
CA ALA A 32 -17.42 -7.34 8.92
C ALA A 32 -16.66 -6.00 8.81
N PRO A 33 -15.37 -5.94 9.18
CA PRO A 33 -14.67 -4.69 9.35
C PRO A 33 -14.57 -3.94 8.01
N VAL A 34 -15.33 -2.86 7.83
CA VAL A 34 -15.30 -2.04 6.60
C VAL A 34 -13.93 -1.36 6.50
N ASN A 35 -13.00 -2.00 5.80
CA ASN A 35 -11.60 -1.61 5.79
C ASN A 35 -11.33 -0.44 4.81
N PHE A 36 -11.63 0.78 5.25
CA PHE A 36 -11.33 2.01 4.52
C PHE A 36 -9.82 2.33 4.49
N GLU A 37 -9.07 1.63 3.64
CA GLU A 37 -7.59 1.74 3.52
C GLU A 37 -7.12 2.79 2.51
N GLY A 38 -8.03 3.35 1.72
CA GLY A 38 -7.70 4.15 0.52
C GLY A 38 -7.18 3.31 -0.66
N ALA A 39 -6.93 2.01 -0.46
CA ALA A 39 -6.66 0.97 -1.45
C ALA A 39 -7.21 -0.36 -0.94
N GLY A 40 -7.85 -1.18 -1.77
CA GLY A 40 -8.68 -2.30 -1.31
C GLY A 40 -10.10 -2.18 -1.85
N SER A 41 -10.91 -3.23 -1.71
CA SER A 41 -12.33 -3.15 -2.07
C SER A 41 -13.15 -2.52 -0.95
N LEU A 42 -14.46 -2.76 -0.93
CA LEU A 42 -15.42 -1.92 -0.23
C LEU A 42 -15.54 -2.26 1.25
N THR A 43 -15.61 -3.55 1.58
CA THR A 43 -15.52 -4.03 2.97
C THR A 43 -14.21 -4.76 3.23
N MET A 44 -13.63 -5.42 2.23
CA MET A 44 -12.39 -6.18 2.39
C MET A 44 -11.15 -5.25 2.38
N GLY A 45 -10.26 -5.48 3.35
CA GLY A 45 -8.98 -4.75 3.42
C GLY A 45 -8.01 -5.19 2.33
N SER A 46 -7.01 -4.36 2.05
CA SER A 46 -5.90 -4.80 1.20
C SER A 46 -4.86 -5.54 2.04
N ALA A 47 -4.14 -6.46 1.40
CA ALA A 47 -2.94 -7.06 1.98
C ALA A 47 -1.75 -6.09 2.13
N SER A 48 -1.93 -4.81 1.78
CA SER A 48 -0.91 -3.78 2.04
C SER A 48 -1.05 -3.30 3.48
N VAL A 49 0.05 -3.38 4.22
CA VAL A 49 0.15 -2.77 5.55
C VAL A 49 0.60 -1.32 5.40
N MET A 50 0.07 -0.44 6.26
CA MET A 50 0.49 0.96 6.31
C MET A 50 2.00 1.11 6.55
N GLU A 51 2.60 2.13 5.91
CA GLU A 51 4.00 2.48 6.19
C GLU A 51 4.14 3.01 7.63
N GLU A 52 5.30 2.80 8.25
CA GLU A 52 5.61 3.28 9.60
C GLU A 52 5.39 4.80 9.71
N GLY A 53 4.69 5.22 10.76
CA GLY A 53 4.32 6.62 11.00
C GLY A 53 3.20 7.16 10.09
N ALA A 54 2.68 6.38 9.14
CA ALA A 54 1.45 6.76 8.43
C ALA A 54 0.24 6.59 9.36
N PHE A 55 -0.75 7.45 9.20
CA PHE A 55 -2.01 7.43 9.96
C PHE A 55 -3.21 7.55 9.01
N VAL A 56 -4.32 6.87 9.32
CA VAL A 56 -5.59 6.96 8.58
C VAL A 56 -6.72 7.17 9.58
N TRP A 57 -7.50 8.23 9.37
CA TRP A 57 -8.82 8.40 9.99
C TRP A 57 -9.90 8.03 8.97
N PHE A 58 -11.00 7.44 9.42
CA PHE A 58 -12.12 7.10 8.54
C PHE A 58 -13.48 7.21 9.24
N LEU A 59 -14.49 7.50 8.42
CA LEU A 59 -15.90 7.67 8.78
C LEU A 59 -16.79 7.12 7.64
N PRO A 60 -16.96 5.80 7.55
CA PRO A 60 -18.09 5.17 6.88
C PRO A 60 -19.42 5.45 7.60
N VAL A 61 -20.46 5.52 6.79
CA VAL A 61 -21.88 5.41 7.13
C VAL A 61 -22.39 4.22 6.31
N LEU A 62 -22.99 3.26 7.00
CA LEU A 62 -23.48 2.02 6.44
C LEU A 62 -24.96 1.90 6.80
N ARG A 63 -25.85 1.83 5.80
CA ARG A 63 -27.26 1.49 6.02
C ARG A 63 -27.48 0.06 5.54
N GLU A 64 -28.03 -0.77 6.41
CA GLU A 64 -28.31 -2.17 6.16
C GLU A 64 -29.83 -2.35 6.30
N ASN A 65 -30.50 -2.75 5.22
CA ASN A 65 -31.90 -3.18 5.28
C ASN A 65 -31.91 -4.72 5.26
N PHE A 66 -32.49 -5.31 6.29
CA PHE A 66 -32.82 -6.74 6.39
C PHE A 66 -34.25 -6.94 5.84
N PRO A 67 -34.81 -8.17 5.82
CA PRO A 67 -36.21 -8.38 5.44
C PRO A 67 -37.16 -7.49 6.24
N ASP A 68 -38.35 -7.19 5.68
CA ASP A 68 -39.34 -6.24 6.26
C ASP A 68 -39.69 -6.53 7.74
N GLU A 69 -39.57 -7.78 8.16
CA GLU A 69 -39.89 -8.28 9.51
C GLU A 69 -38.72 -8.12 10.50
N VAL A 70 -37.51 -7.85 9.99
CA VAL A 70 -36.25 -7.76 10.74
C VAL A 70 -35.79 -6.31 10.92
N GLY A 71 -35.95 -5.46 9.91
CA GLY A 71 -35.72 -4.01 10.00
C GLY A 71 -34.44 -3.45 9.36
N THR A 72 -33.98 -2.29 9.85
CA THR A 72 -33.01 -1.39 9.24
C THR A 72 -32.02 -0.83 10.27
N THR A 73 -30.74 -1.16 10.14
CA THR A 73 -29.68 -0.50 10.91
C THR A 73 -28.97 0.58 10.11
N THR A 74 -28.55 1.64 10.80
CA THR A 74 -27.53 2.57 10.31
C THR A 74 -26.33 2.53 11.25
N ASP A 75 -25.17 2.09 10.76
CA ASP A 75 -23.90 2.11 11.47
C ASP A 75 -23.02 3.28 11.00
N ILE A 76 -22.34 3.92 11.93
CA ILE A 76 -21.33 4.95 11.70
C ILE A 76 -20.02 4.54 12.42
N PRO A 77 -19.26 3.56 11.88
CA PRO A 77 -17.98 3.14 12.47
C PRO A 77 -16.86 4.11 12.15
N TRP A 78 -16.77 5.19 12.93
CA TRP A 78 -15.58 6.04 12.92
C TRP A 78 -14.38 5.30 13.53
N GLY A 79 -13.18 5.60 13.03
CA GLY A 79 -11.99 4.90 13.50
C GLY A 79 -10.67 5.46 13.01
N VAL A 80 -9.60 4.87 13.53
CA VAL A 80 -8.20 5.27 13.33
C VAL A 80 -7.33 4.07 13.07
N ARG A 81 -6.31 4.23 12.23
CA ARG A 81 -5.25 3.23 12.00
C ARG A 81 -3.88 3.88 11.89
N ALA A 82 -2.85 3.17 12.31
CA ALA A 82 -1.47 3.62 12.30
C ALA A 82 -0.53 2.48 11.89
N GLY A 83 0.44 2.77 11.01
CA GLY A 83 1.59 1.90 10.79
C GLY A 83 2.57 2.08 11.95
N ILE A 84 2.68 1.10 12.84
CA ILE A 84 3.45 1.21 14.09
C ILE A 84 4.90 0.74 13.95
N ALA A 85 5.18 -0.10 12.96
CA ALA A 85 6.50 -0.63 12.62
C ALA A 85 6.46 -1.16 11.18
N PRO A 86 7.61 -1.45 10.54
CA PRO A 86 7.63 -2.02 9.20
C PRO A 86 6.86 -3.35 9.14
N GLY A 87 5.79 -3.38 8.33
CA GLY A 87 4.93 -4.55 8.21
C GLY A 87 3.91 -4.75 9.34
N TRP A 88 3.72 -3.77 10.24
CA TRP A 88 2.71 -3.82 11.31
C TRP A 88 1.81 -2.58 11.33
N GLU A 89 0.50 -2.81 11.36
CA GLU A 89 -0.55 -1.79 11.47
C GLU A 89 -1.47 -2.13 12.65
N LEU A 90 -1.80 -1.11 13.46
CA LEU A 90 -2.83 -1.20 14.50
C LEU A 90 -4.02 -0.30 14.14
N GLY A 91 -5.20 -0.65 14.64
CA GLY A 91 -6.42 0.11 14.47
C GLY A 91 -7.37 0.06 15.65
N ALA A 92 -8.21 1.09 15.76
CA ALA A 92 -9.32 1.17 16.69
C ALA A 92 -10.57 1.70 15.98
N ARG A 93 -11.76 1.16 16.29
CA ARG A 93 -13.06 1.61 15.74
C ARG A 93 -14.10 1.74 16.83
N PHE A 94 -15.05 2.62 16.57
CA PHE A 94 -16.09 3.05 17.50
C PHE A 94 -17.45 3.09 16.76
N PRO A 95 -18.02 1.93 16.37
CA PRO A 95 -19.34 1.85 15.74
C PRO A 95 -20.44 2.40 16.63
N TYR A 96 -20.96 3.56 16.25
CA TYR A 96 -22.27 4.02 16.67
C TYR A 96 -23.33 3.39 15.76
N ARG A 97 -24.40 2.85 16.33
CA ARG A 97 -25.50 2.20 15.61
C ARG A 97 -26.81 2.87 15.98
N SER A 98 -27.68 3.06 14.99
CA SER A 98 -29.09 3.42 15.15
C SER A 98 -29.95 2.32 14.51
N ASP A 99 -30.98 1.91 15.22
CA ASP A 99 -31.98 0.91 14.83
C ASP A 99 -33.31 1.64 14.57
N SER A 100 -33.84 1.52 13.35
CA SER A 100 -34.96 2.36 12.91
C SER A 100 -36.30 1.89 13.47
N GLU A 101 -36.43 0.59 13.72
CA GLU A 101 -37.65 -0.11 14.11
C GLU A 101 -37.79 -0.17 15.64
N LEU A 102 -36.66 -0.23 16.36
CA LEU A 102 -36.63 -0.13 17.81
C LEU A 102 -36.58 1.33 18.33
N GLU A 103 -36.43 2.32 17.44
CA GLU A 103 -36.22 3.76 17.76
C GLU A 103 -35.09 4.00 18.78
N LYS A 104 -34.02 3.20 18.71
CA LYS A 104 -32.90 3.22 19.66
C LYS A 104 -31.56 3.39 18.95
N ASP A 105 -30.61 4.01 19.66
CA ASP A 105 -29.24 4.19 19.18
C ASP A 105 -28.22 4.11 20.31
N GLY A 106 -26.94 3.94 19.96
CA GLY A 106 -25.85 3.90 20.94
C GLY A 106 -24.50 3.46 20.36
N LEU A 107 -23.46 3.49 21.21
CA LEU A 107 -22.13 3.00 20.86
C LEU A 107 -22.09 1.48 21.06
N ARG A 108 -22.02 0.74 19.95
CA ARG A 108 -22.15 -0.73 19.94
C ARG A 108 -21.02 -1.43 20.72
N HIS A 109 -19.78 -1.01 20.47
CA HIS A 109 -18.58 -1.55 21.10
C HIS A 109 -17.35 -0.69 20.73
N ILE A 110 -16.19 -1.03 21.30
CA ILE A 110 -14.87 -0.56 20.83
C ILE A 110 -14.11 -1.76 20.25
N GLU A 111 -13.80 -1.72 18.96
CA GLU A 111 -13.00 -2.75 18.28
C GLU A 111 -11.53 -2.32 18.16
N LEU A 112 -10.61 -3.22 18.44
CA LEU A 112 -9.20 -3.13 18.10
C LEU A 112 -8.85 -4.11 16.98
N SER A 113 -7.89 -3.73 16.13
CA SER A 113 -7.38 -4.58 15.07
C SER A 113 -5.86 -4.48 14.95
N ALA A 114 -5.21 -5.57 14.57
CA ALA A 114 -3.80 -5.64 14.23
C ALA A 114 -3.63 -6.35 12.88
N LYS A 115 -2.83 -5.80 11.97
CA LYS A 115 -2.55 -6.40 10.65
C LYS A 115 -1.03 -6.51 10.47
N VAL A 116 -0.56 -7.72 10.18
CA VAL A 116 0.85 -8.04 9.96
C VAL A 116 1.10 -8.50 8.53
N GLN A 117 2.14 -7.97 7.91
CA GLN A 117 2.57 -8.34 6.57
C GLN A 117 3.27 -9.71 6.60
N LEU A 118 2.77 -10.65 5.80
CA LEU A 118 3.35 -11.99 5.65
C LEU A 118 4.31 -12.08 4.46
N PHE A 119 3.97 -11.42 3.34
CA PHE A 119 4.83 -11.33 2.17
C PHE A 119 4.47 -10.14 1.28
N GLY A 120 5.40 -9.79 0.39
CA GLY A 120 5.28 -8.62 -0.48
C GLY A 120 5.51 -7.30 0.26
N GLY A 121 4.88 -6.24 -0.22
CA GLY A 121 5.02 -4.89 0.31
C GLY A 121 4.07 -3.92 -0.43
N PRO A 122 3.99 -2.64 -0.03
CA PRO A 122 3.12 -1.64 -0.68
C PRO A 122 3.37 -1.40 -2.18
N ARG A 123 4.50 -1.90 -2.71
CA ARG A 123 4.93 -1.81 -4.12
C ARG A 123 5.10 -3.17 -4.81
N ALA A 124 4.83 -4.28 -4.11
CA ALA A 124 4.96 -5.62 -4.71
C ALA A 124 3.79 -5.90 -5.66
N GLN A 125 4.03 -6.66 -6.73
CA GLN A 125 2.95 -7.12 -7.60
C GLN A 125 1.94 -8.00 -6.85
N ARG A 126 2.39 -8.73 -5.82
CA ARG A 126 1.54 -9.52 -4.94
C ARG A 126 1.94 -9.31 -3.48
N SER A 127 0.96 -9.12 -2.60
CA SER A 127 1.17 -9.00 -1.17
C SER A 127 0.19 -9.89 -0.40
N GLY A 128 0.60 -10.28 0.80
CA GLY A 128 -0.19 -11.08 1.73
C GLY A 128 -0.05 -10.54 3.15
N ALA A 129 -1.16 -10.48 3.87
CA ALA A 129 -1.21 -10.04 5.25
C ALA A 129 -2.15 -10.93 6.07
N LEU A 130 -1.95 -10.91 7.39
CA LEU A 130 -2.86 -11.49 8.36
C LEU A 130 -3.44 -10.37 9.21
N ALA A 131 -4.76 -10.22 9.18
CA ALA A 131 -5.49 -9.34 10.07
C ALA A 131 -6.05 -10.15 11.25
N LEU A 132 -5.96 -9.54 12.43
CA LEU A 132 -6.59 -9.97 13.67
C LEU A 132 -7.47 -8.80 14.13
N PHE A 133 -8.65 -9.11 14.65
CA PHE A 133 -9.50 -8.11 15.30
C PHE A 133 -10.14 -8.68 16.55
N GLY A 134 -10.63 -7.80 17.42
CA GLY A 134 -11.41 -8.14 18.62
C GLY A 134 -11.95 -6.89 19.32
N THR A 135 -13.00 -7.03 20.14
CA THR A 135 -13.53 -5.88 20.91
C THR A 135 -13.05 -5.90 22.36
N VAL A 136 -13.06 -4.71 22.97
CA VAL A 136 -12.52 -4.46 24.31
C VAL A 136 -13.58 -3.90 25.27
N VAL A 137 -14.63 -3.29 24.73
CA VAL A 137 -15.80 -2.77 25.46
C VAL A 137 -17.03 -3.10 24.63
N ASN A 138 -18.09 -3.60 25.26
CA ASN A 138 -19.35 -3.94 24.60
C ASN A 138 -20.53 -3.21 25.28
N SER A 139 -21.65 -3.16 24.58
CA SER A 139 -22.94 -2.63 25.05
C SER A 139 -23.63 -3.59 26.05
N GLU A 140 -23.01 -3.86 27.19
CA GLU A 140 -23.61 -4.67 28.26
C GLU A 140 -24.90 -3.99 28.80
N GLY A 141 -26.03 -4.68 28.68
CA GLY A 141 -27.35 -4.16 29.09
C GLY A 141 -28.15 -3.49 27.96
N GLU A 142 -27.62 -3.42 26.74
CA GLU A 142 -28.29 -2.82 25.58
C GLU A 142 -28.43 -3.87 24.45
N PRO A 143 -29.40 -4.81 24.57
CA PRO A 143 -29.50 -5.98 23.69
C PRO A 143 -29.76 -5.61 22.21
N PHE A 144 -30.37 -4.45 21.96
CA PHE A 144 -30.59 -3.88 20.62
C PHE A 144 -29.30 -3.44 19.89
N LEU A 145 -28.16 -3.36 20.58
CA LEU A 145 -26.86 -3.10 19.96
C LEU A 145 -26.07 -4.40 19.71
N GLY A 146 -26.30 -5.43 20.52
CA GLY A 146 -25.63 -6.72 20.38
C GLY A 146 -25.79 -7.58 21.63
N THR A 147 -25.17 -8.75 21.63
CA THR A 147 -25.29 -9.75 22.71
C THR A 147 -24.48 -9.44 23.97
N GLY A 148 -23.78 -8.29 24.03
CA GLY A 148 -22.89 -7.89 25.12
C GLY A 148 -21.55 -8.66 25.22
N ARG A 149 -21.26 -9.60 24.33
CA ARG A 149 -20.02 -10.41 24.33
C ARG A 149 -18.88 -9.65 23.56
N ALA A 150 -17.57 -9.95 23.79
CA ALA A 150 -16.33 -9.23 23.30
C ALA A 150 -15.41 -9.88 22.20
N ASN A 151 -15.18 -9.30 21.00
CA ASN A 151 -15.01 -10.12 19.79
C ASN A 151 -13.64 -10.74 19.47
N MET A 152 -13.63 -11.59 18.43
CA MET A 152 -12.45 -11.97 17.67
C MET A 152 -12.71 -12.51 16.25
N GLY A 153 -11.75 -12.23 15.36
CA GLY A 153 -11.58 -12.95 14.11
C GLY A 153 -10.17 -12.85 13.56
N ILE A 154 -9.87 -13.73 12.61
CA ILE A 154 -8.61 -13.82 11.88
C ILE A 154 -8.93 -13.84 10.38
N GLU A 155 -8.30 -12.97 9.60
CA GLU A 155 -8.52 -12.85 8.16
C GLU A 155 -7.19 -12.85 7.43
N PHE A 156 -7.00 -13.81 6.52
CA PHE A 156 -5.87 -13.81 5.61
C PHE A 156 -6.23 -13.02 4.36
N LEU A 157 -5.46 -11.98 4.07
CA LEU A 157 -5.67 -11.02 2.99
C LEU A 157 -4.62 -11.26 1.90
N VAL A 158 -5.04 -11.23 0.63
CA VAL A 158 -4.15 -11.22 -0.55
C VAL A 158 -4.55 -10.07 -1.47
N THR A 159 -3.55 -9.32 -1.94
CA THR A 159 -3.71 -8.34 -3.02
C THR A 159 -2.79 -8.71 -4.17
N GLU A 160 -3.29 -8.63 -5.40
CA GLU A 160 -2.54 -8.83 -6.63
C GLU A 160 -2.75 -7.66 -7.60
N VAL A 161 -1.66 -7.10 -8.11
CA VAL A 161 -1.63 -6.01 -9.08
C VAL A 161 -1.61 -6.63 -10.47
N LEU A 162 -2.79 -6.69 -11.09
CA LEU A 162 -2.98 -7.26 -12.44
C LEU A 162 -2.50 -6.31 -13.53
N SER A 163 -2.60 -4.99 -13.31
CA SER A 163 -2.08 -3.95 -14.19
C SER A 163 -1.74 -2.67 -13.41
N THR A 164 -1.26 -1.63 -14.08
CA THR A 164 -1.09 -0.27 -13.50
C THR A 164 -2.39 0.34 -12.98
N ASP A 165 -3.53 -0.17 -13.44
CA ASP A 165 -4.87 0.36 -13.24
C ASP A 165 -5.80 -0.64 -12.56
N THR A 166 -5.40 -1.90 -12.42
CA THR A 166 -6.25 -3.02 -11.98
C THR A 166 -5.61 -3.76 -10.83
N ARG A 167 -6.35 -3.89 -9.72
CA ARG A 167 -5.97 -4.73 -8.58
C ARG A 167 -7.08 -5.74 -8.29
N PHE A 168 -6.66 -6.96 -8.00
CA PHE A 168 -7.49 -7.99 -7.43
C PHE A 168 -7.18 -8.12 -5.93
N HIS A 169 -8.21 -8.35 -5.15
CA HIS A 169 -8.16 -8.55 -3.72
C HIS A 169 -8.91 -9.84 -3.41
N SER A 170 -8.43 -10.63 -2.46
CA SER A 170 -9.18 -11.75 -1.90
C SER A 170 -8.87 -11.94 -0.42
N SER A 171 -9.86 -12.44 0.32
CA SER A 171 -9.69 -12.77 1.72
C SER A 171 -10.39 -14.07 2.08
N ILE A 172 -9.84 -14.74 3.09
CA ILE A 172 -10.51 -15.83 3.79
C ILE A 172 -10.41 -15.57 5.29
N GLY A 173 -11.55 -15.57 5.96
CA GLY A 173 -11.67 -15.19 7.37
C GLY A 173 -12.38 -16.23 8.21
N LEU A 174 -11.93 -16.42 9.44
CA LEU A 174 -12.67 -17.12 10.47
C LEU A 174 -12.97 -16.12 11.58
N ALA A 175 -14.25 -15.90 11.85
CA ALA A 175 -14.70 -14.99 12.90
C ALA A 175 -15.74 -15.65 13.78
N ARG A 176 -15.78 -15.25 15.05
CA ARG A 176 -17.02 -15.26 15.84
C ARG A 176 -17.65 -13.88 15.65
N ARG A 177 -18.97 -13.74 15.53
CA ARG A 177 -19.62 -12.45 15.24
C ARG A 177 -21.10 -12.40 15.69
N ASP A 178 -21.60 -11.20 16.02
CA ASP A 178 -23.00 -10.94 16.44
C ASP A 178 -23.93 -10.63 15.27
N ILE A 179 -24.57 -11.67 14.73
CA ILE A 179 -25.52 -11.55 13.62
C ILE A 179 -26.87 -11.06 14.17
N ARG A 180 -27.56 -10.17 13.44
CA ARG A 180 -28.97 -9.82 13.72
C ARG A 180 -29.78 -11.05 13.34
N ALA A 181 -30.37 -11.72 14.32
CA ALA A 181 -31.11 -12.95 14.09
C ALA A 181 -32.38 -12.61 13.28
N PRO A 182 -32.61 -13.18 12.09
CA PRO A 182 -33.78 -12.82 11.30
C PRO A 182 -35.08 -13.31 11.96
N TYR A 183 -35.06 -14.45 12.62
CA TYR A 183 -36.20 -14.97 13.39
C TYR A 183 -35.73 -15.91 14.51
N LEU A 184 -35.69 -15.41 15.74
CA LEU A 184 -36.02 -16.26 16.88
C LEU A 184 -37.54 -16.27 16.96
N GLU A 185 -38.15 -17.43 16.67
CA GLU A 185 -39.60 -17.54 16.61
C GLU A 185 -40.24 -17.07 17.93
N ALA A 186 -41.30 -16.25 17.83
CA ALA A 186 -42.12 -15.81 18.97
C ALA A 186 -42.93 -16.96 19.64
N THR A 187 -42.50 -18.20 19.44
CA THR A 187 -42.96 -19.42 20.08
C THR A 187 -42.23 -19.69 21.40
N ASP A 188 -41.08 -19.07 21.65
CA ASP A 188 -40.44 -19.05 22.97
C ASP A 188 -41.13 -18.01 23.89
N PRO A 189 -41.79 -18.44 24.99
CA PRO A 189 -42.44 -17.51 25.92
C PRO A 189 -41.44 -16.64 26.71
N ASP A 190 -40.16 -16.99 26.74
CA ASP A 190 -39.08 -16.19 27.35
C ASP A 190 -38.36 -15.29 26.32
N TYR A 191 -38.90 -15.16 25.09
CA TYR A 191 -38.35 -14.27 24.05
C TYR A 191 -38.38 -12.80 24.46
N ASP A 192 -37.19 -12.21 24.61
CA ASP A 192 -37.00 -10.76 24.73
C ASP A 192 -37.00 -10.13 23.32
N PRO A 193 -38.01 -9.31 22.94
CA PRO A 193 -38.08 -8.68 21.64
C PRO A 193 -36.97 -7.63 21.40
N GLU A 194 -36.22 -7.26 22.44
CA GLU A 194 -35.02 -6.43 22.29
C GLU A 194 -33.75 -7.25 21.98
N ALA A 195 -33.78 -8.57 22.18
CA ALA A 195 -32.66 -9.50 21.98
C ALA A 195 -32.53 -10.00 20.53
N ILE A 196 -32.55 -9.07 19.58
CA ILE A 196 -32.49 -9.33 18.13
C ILE A 196 -31.09 -9.74 17.60
N TYR A 197 -30.13 -10.09 18.47
CA TYR A 197 -28.78 -10.52 18.07
C TYR A 197 -28.41 -11.87 18.68
N GLN A 198 -27.66 -12.64 17.90
CA GLN A 198 -27.10 -13.92 18.32
C GLN A 198 -25.62 -14.04 17.97
N ILE A 199 -24.96 -15.00 18.62
CA ILE A 199 -23.55 -15.32 18.39
C ILE A 199 -23.42 -16.40 17.34
N THR A 200 -22.77 -16.06 16.23
CA THR A 200 -22.51 -17.02 15.15
C THR A 200 -21.01 -17.10 14.84
N ARG A 201 -20.48 -18.29 14.65
CA ARG A 201 -19.15 -18.54 14.10
C ARG A 201 -19.26 -18.64 12.59
N THR A 202 -18.52 -17.79 11.88
CA THR A 202 -18.58 -17.73 10.42
C THR A 202 -17.21 -17.94 9.78
N LEU A 203 -17.17 -18.82 8.80
CA LEU A 203 -16.14 -18.82 7.75
C LEU A 203 -16.60 -17.85 6.65
N SER A 204 -15.75 -16.90 6.27
CA SER A 204 -16.00 -15.98 5.17
C SER A 204 -14.96 -16.12 4.07
N TYR A 205 -15.38 -15.90 2.84
CA TYR A 205 -14.50 -15.78 1.69
C TYR A 205 -14.94 -14.61 0.83
N LYS A 206 -14.01 -13.72 0.48
CA LYS A 206 -14.29 -12.50 -0.29
C LYS A 206 -13.35 -12.37 -1.47
N MET A 207 -13.83 -11.71 -2.52
CA MET A 207 -13.07 -11.29 -3.67
C MET A 207 -13.46 -9.88 -4.08
N GLY A 208 -12.51 -9.11 -4.60
CA GLY A 208 -12.67 -7.71 -4.90
C GLY A 208 -11.83 -7.30 -6.11
N LEU A 209 -12.41 -6.47 -6.97
CA LEU A 209 -11.74 -5.86 -8.11
C LEU A 209 -11.74 -4.34 -7.91
N GLU A 210 -10.56 -3.73 -7.95
CA GLU A 210 -10.35 -2.29 -7.97
C GLU A 210 -9.79 -1.89 -9.35
N GLN A 211 -10.56 -1.12 -10.11
CA GLN A 211 -10.19 -0.65 -11.45
C GLN A 211 -10.18 0.88 -11.49
N ARG A 212 -9.00 1.47 -11.75
CA ARG A 212 -8.88 2.91 -12.00
C ARG A 212 -9.59 3.27 -13.31
N LEU A 213 -10.50 4.25 -13.23
CA LEU A 213 -11.23 4.82 -14.38
C LEU A 213 -10.53 6.09 -14.87
N TRP A 214 -10.14 6.95 -13.93
CA TRP A 214 -9.46 8.21 -14.18
C TRP A 214 -8.42 8.46 -13.07
N ARG A 215 -7.63 9.55 -13.18
CA ARG A 215 -6.54 9.90 -12.24
C ARG A 215 -6.91 9.83 -10.75
N GLN A 216 -8.18 10.05 -10.41
CA GLN A 216 -8.70 10.19 -9.04
C GLN A 216 -9.98 9.35 -8.81
N SER A 217 -10.30 8.40 -9.69
CA SER A 217 -11.57 7.66 -9.64
C SER A 217 -11.36 6.18 -9.91
N TYR A 218 -11.98 5.34 -9.08
CA TYR A 218 -11.92 3.88 -9.14
C TYR A 218 -13.33 3.29 -9.16
N LEU A 219 -13.55 2.33 -10.06
CA LEU A 219 -14.63 1.36 -9.95
C LEU A 219 -14.20 0.27 -8.97
N LEU A 220 -15.09 -0.08 -8.06
CA LEU A 220 -14.92 -1.16 -7.10
C LEU A 220 -16.04 -2.18 -7.34
N LEU A 221 -15.70 -3.46 -7.35
CA LEU A 221 -16.66 -4.56 -7.35
C LEU A 221 -16.21 -5.56 -6.31
N GLU A 222 -17.06 -5.85 -5.33
CA GLU A 222 -16.81 -6.87 -4.31
C GLU A 222 -17.87 -7.96 -4.42
N ALA A 223 -17.47 -9.20 -4.20
CA ALA A 223 -18.37 -10.32 -3.96
C ALA A 223 -17.84 -11.16 -2.80
N GLY A 224 -18.71 -11.67 -1.96
CA GLY A 224 -18.29 -12.46 -0.80
C GLY A 224 -19.37 -13.38 -0.30
N THR A 225 -18.95 -14.41 0.41
CA THR A 225 -19.83 -15.40 1.04
C THR A 225 -19.47 -15.57 2.51
N SER A 226 -20.49 -15.79 3.34
CA SER A 226 -20.39 -16.11 4.76
C SER A 226 -21.12 -17.43 5.02
N ILE A 227 -20.50 -18.32 5.79
CA ILE A 227 -21.02 -19.66 6.12
C ILE A 227 -21.04 -19.83 7.64
N GLY A 228 -22.20 -20.14 8.21
CA GLY A 228 -22.33 -20.52 9.62
C GLY A 228 -21.63 -21.86 9.91
N LEU A 229 -20.96 -21.98 11.07
CA LEU A 229 -20.22 -23.18 11.44
C LEU A 229 -21.00 -24.09 12.41
N ALA A 230 -20.86 -25.39 12.21
CA ALA A 230 -21.60 -26.42 12.94
C ALA A 230 -21.48 -26.33 14.48
N GLY A 231 -22.60 -26.53 15.17
CA GLY A 231 -22.71 -26.46 16.63
C GLY A 231 -23.50 -25.25 17.16
N GLU A 232 -24.08 -24.46 16.25
CA GLU A 232 -25.05 -23.40 16.52
C GLU A 232 -26.38 -23.80 15.84
N ASP A 233 -27.52 -23.32 16.35
CA ASP A 233 -28.87 -23.80 15.96
C ASP A 233 -29.24 -23.48 14.49
N GLU A 234 -28.41 -22.68 13.81
CA GLU A 234 -28.53 -22.27 12.42
C GLU A 234 -27.49 -22.96 11.51
N GLN A 235 -27.45 -24.29 11.53
CA GLN A 235 -26.78 -25.04 10.46
C GLN A 235 -27.42 -24.72 9.09
N ASP A 236 -26.63 -24.86 8.02
CA ASP A 236 -26.99 -24.61 6.61
C ASP A 236 -27.20 -23.14 6.18
N GLN A 237 -26.96 -22.18 7.08
CA GLN A 237 -26.91 -20.77 6.71
C GLN A 237 -25.69 -20.42 5.83
N PHE A 238 -25.97 -19.95 4.61
CA PHE A 238 -25.01 -19.55 3.57
C PHE A 238 -25.50 -18.29 2.86
N SER A 239 -24.70 -17.22 2.79
CA SER A 239 -25.01 -16.01 2.02
C SER A 239 -24.01 -15.78 0.89
N ILE A 240 -24.40 -15.04 -0.16
CA ILE A 240 -23.48 -14.49 -1.17
C ILE A 240 -23.91 -13.07 -1.49
N TYR A 241 -23.13 -12.08 -1.07
CA TYR A 241 -23.38 -10.70 -1.45
C TYR A 241 -22.55 -10.29 -2.67
N VAL A 242 -23.10 -9.36 -3.46
CA VAL A 242 -22.38 -8.62 -4.50
C VAL A 242 -22.55 -7.12 -4.25
N MET A 243 -21.46 -6.37 -4.33
CA MET A 243 -21.44 -4.94 -4.00
C MET A 243 -20.58 -4.15 -5.01
N PRO A 244 -21.17 -3.54 -6.05
CA PRO A 244 -20.52 -2.50 -6.84
C PRO A 244 -20.39 -1.17 -6.06
N GLY A 245 -19.36 -0.40 -6.38
CA GLY A 245 -19.12 0.92 -5.80
C GLY A 245 -18.14 1.79 -6.59
N LEU A 246 -18.02 3.04 -6.18
CA LEU A 246 -17.12 4.04 -6.74
C LEU A 246 -16.30 4.67 -5.61
N ARG A 247 -15.00 4.87 -5.84
CA ARG A 247 -14.12 5.63 -4.95
C ARG A 247 -13.52 6.83 -5.68
N PHE A 248 -13.73 8.01 -5.12
CA PHE A 248 -13.17 9.27 -5.57
C PHE A 248 -12.15 9.73 -4.55
N GLY A 249 -10.97 10.17 -4.96
CA GLY A 249 -9.96 10.62 -4.00
C GLY A 249 -8.73 11.17 -4.67
N ASN A 250 -8.04 12.07 -3.96
CA ASN A 250 -6.77 12.59 -4.40
C ASN A 250 -5.66 12.02 -3.51
N PRO A 251 -4.88 11.01 -3.97
CA PRO A 251 -3.81 10.41 -3.18
C PRO A 251 -2.78 11.42 -2.65
N ALA A 252 -2.54 12.51 -3.38
CA ALA A 252 -1.64 13.58 -2.94
C ALA A 252 -2.22 14.40 -1.77
N ALA A 253 -3.55 14.53 -1.67
CA ALA A 253 -4.24 15.22 -0.59
C ALA A 253 -4.75 14.26 0.51
N GLY A 254 -4.41 12.97 0.44
CA GLY A 254 -4.70 11.96 1.47
C GLY A 254 -6.16 11.50 1.60
N TRP A 255 -7.14 12.23 1.06
CA TRP A 255 -8.56 11.93 1.24
C TRP A 255 -9.13 11.01 0.15
N ASN A 256 -10.08 10.15 0.55
CA ASN A 256 -10.94 9.38 -0.36
C ASN A 256 -12.39 9.33 0.16
N LEU A 257 -13.33 9.52 -0.76
CA LEU A 257 -14.77 9.29 -0.63
C LEU A 257 -15.13 8.01 -1.38
N THR A 258 -15.73 7.02 -0.71
CA THR A 258 -16.26 5.82 -1.35
C THR A 258 -17.77 5.76 -1.19
N MET A 259 -18.47 5.27 -2.21
CA MET A 259 -19.91 5.02 -2.20
C MET A 259 -20.21 3.68 -2.87
N ALA A 260 -21.14 2.89 -2.32
CA ALA A 260 -21.48 1.58 -2.84
C ALA A 260 -22.91 1.14 -2.49
N VAL A 261 -23.42 0.19 -3.26
CA VAL A 261 -24.70 -0.49 -3.02
C VAL A 261 -24.46 -1.99 -3.19
N GLY A 262 -24.92 -2.80 -2.25
CA GLY A 262 -24.80 -4.26 -2.26
C GLY A 262 -26.13 -4.96 -2.00
N ARG A 263 -26.21 -6.23 -2.41
CA ARG A 263 -27.36 -7.11 -2.22
C ARG A 263 -26.89 -8.53 -1.89
N ASP A 264 -27.61 -9.25 -1.04
CA ASP A 264 -27.46 -10.71 -0.82
C ASP A 264 -28.21 -11.51 -1.91
N ILE A 265 -27.65 -12.63 -2.36
CA ILE A 265 -28.13 -13.42 -3.51
C ILE A 265 -27.75 -14.91 -3.35
N PRO A 266 -28.68 -15.83 -3.01
CA PRO A 266 -30.07 -15.59 -2.63
C PRO A 266 -30.20 -15.00 -1.22
N GLU A 267 -31.33 -14.37 -0.95
CA GLU A 267 -31.69 -13.76 0.33
C GLU A 267 -31.92 -14.86 1.39
N ASN A 268 -30.86 -15.21 2.13
CA ASN A 268 -30.86 -16.30 3.12
C ASN A 268 -30.80 -15.79 4.58
N GLY A 269 -31.02 -14.49 4.81
CA GLY A 269 -31.13 -13.87 6.14
C GLY A 269 -29.82 -13.63 6.91
N LEU A 270 -28.69 -14.18 6.44
CA LEU A 270 -27.37 -14.09 7.09
C LEU A 270 -26.67 -12.73 6.98
N GLU A 271 -26.89 -12.07 5.86
CA GLU A 271 -26.41 -10.72 5.55
C GLU A 271 -27.66 -9.88 5.18
N PRO A 272 -27.57 -8.54 5.23
CA PRO A 272 -28.69 -7.68 4.88
C PRO A 272 -29.09 -7.89 3.41
N GLU A 273 -30.40 -7.92 3.13
CA GLU A 273 -30.92 -7.99 1.75
C GLU A 273 -30.32 -6.90 0.88
N SER A 274 -30.20 -5.68 1.43
CA SER A 274 -29.54 -4.56 0.76
C SER A 274 -28.68 -3.74 1.71
N ARG A 275 -27.54 -3.27 1.20
CA ARG A 275 -26.52 -2.54 1.94
C ARG A 275 -26.11 -1.30 1.17
N TYR A 276 -26.17 -0.13 1.79
CA TYR A 276 -25.75 1.15 1.21
C TYR A 276 -24.58 1.69 2.01
N MET A 277 -23.49 2.03 1.33
CA MET A 277 -22.30 2.56 1.98
C MET A 277 -21.95 3.93 1.41
N LEU A 278 -21.65 4.88 2.29
CA LEU A 278 -20.97 6.13 1.99
C LEU A 278 -19.86 6.30 3.01
N GLY A 279 -18.62 6.60 2.62
CA GLY A 279 -17.59 6.80 3.63
C GLY A 279 -16.46 7.71 3.20
N LEU A 280 -15.95 8.45 4.18
CA LEU A 280 -14.80 9.32 4.06
C LEU A 280 -13.59 8.66 4.73
N SER A 281 -12.43 8.81 4.14
CA SER A 281 -11.14 8.51 4.77
C SER A 281 -10.15 9.61 4.50
N TYR A 282 -9.24 9.82 5.44
CA TYR A 282 -8.12 10.75 5.33
C TYR A 282 -6.84 10.07 5.82
N ARG A 283 -5.89 9.88 4.92
CA ARG A 283 -4.56 9.33 5.17
C ARG A 283 -3.55 10.46 5.28
N THR A 284 -2.86 10.55 6.41
CA THR A 284 -1.62 11.34 6.47
C THR A 284 -0.55 10.62 5.63
N GLN A 285 0.21 11.39 4.86
CA GLN A 285 1.47 10.87 4.35
C GLN A 285 2.42 10.72 5.54
N PRO A 286 3.20 9.61 5.63
CA PRO A 286 4.20 9.48 6.67
C PRO A 286 5.23 10.61 6.60
N ALA A 287 6.00 10.79 7.67
CA ALA A 287 7.01 11.84 7.85
C ALA A 287 8.16 11.86 6.82
N ARG A 288 8.07 11.09 5.72
CA ARG A 288 8.89 11.28 4.51
C ARG A 288 8.74 12.67 3.90
N ALA A 289 7.59 13.35 4.03
CA ALA A 289 7.51 14.75 3.62
C ALA A 289 8.50 15.64 4.41
N THR A 290 8.57 15.46 5.73
CA THR A 290 9.60 16.11 6.57
C THR A 290 11.02 15.57 6.33
N GLN A 291 11.17 14.31 5.87
CA GLN A 291 12.49 13.74 5.53
C GLN A 291 13.00 14.25 4.17
N ASP A 292 12.12 14.48 3.21
CA ASP A 292 12.40 15.13 1.92
C ASP A 292 12.66 16.63 2.12
N ASP A 293 11.93 17.30 3.03
CA ASP A 293 12.24 18.67 3.43
C ASP A 293 13.53 18.77 4.26
N GLU A 294 13.89 17.75 5.05
CA GLU A 294 15.19 17.66 5.72
C GLU A 294 16.31 17.35 4.72
N LEU A 295 16.08 16.47 3.75
CA LEU A 295 17.01 16.21 2.64
C LEU A 295 17.19 17.46 1.78
N ARG A 296 16.13 18.22 1.47
CA ARG A 296 16.21 19.53 0.81
C ARG A 296 17.02 20.52 1.64
N LYS A 297 16.75 20.66 2.94
CA LYS A 297 17.55 21.52 3.83
C LYS A 297 19.01 21.09 3.89
N ARG A 298 19.31 19.79 3.93
CA ARG A 298 20.68 19.25 3.89
C ARG A 298 21.33 19.50 2.53
N LEU A 299 20.61 19.40 1.43
CA LEU A 299 21.09 19.76 0.09
C LEU A 299 21.37 21.27 -0.01
N GLU A 300 20.45 22.13 0.41
CA GLU A 300 20.65 23.59 0.49
C GLU A 300 21.84 23.97 1.40
N GLU A 301 22.06 23.25 2.51
CA GLU A 301 23.21 23.45 3.38
C GLU A 301 24.51 22.98 2.72
N LEU A 302 24.50 21.83 2.05
CA LEU A 302 25.66 21.32 1.30
C LEU A 302 26.01 22.24 0.12
N GLU A 303 25.02 22.73 -0.63
CA GLU A 303 25.21 23.72 -1.69
C GLU A 303 25.80 25.03 -1.15
N LYS A 304 25.33 25.52 0.01
CA LYS A 304 25.92 26.70 0.68
C LYS A 304 27.36 26.44 1.14
N ARG A 305 27.67 25.25 1.66
CA ARG A 305 29.04 24.87 2.05
C ARG A 305 29.96 24.81 0.83
N LEU A 306 29.53 24.14 -0.25
CA LEU A 306 30.25 24.09 -1.53
C LEU A 306 30.47 25.48 -2.13
N ALA A 307 29.48 26.37 -2.07
CA ALA A 307 29.61 27.74 -2.55
C ALA A 307 30.59 28.57 -1.69
N ALA A 308 30.62 28.36 -0.37
CA ALA A 308 31.57 29.00 0.53
C ALA A 308 33.00 28.46 0.37
N GLU A 309 33.15 27.15 0.14
CA GLU A 309 34.43 26.49 -0.11
C GLU A 309 35.01 26.93 -1.47
N ALA A 310 34.18 26.99 -2.52
CA ALA A 310 34.55 27.56 -3.83
C ALA A 310 34.87 29.06 -3.79
N ALA A 311 34.38 29.80 -2.78
CA ALA A 311 34.76 31.19 -2.54
C ALA A 311 36.06 31.33 -1.73
N LEU A 312 36.46 30.30 -0.97
CA LEU A 312 37.74 30.23 -0.26
C LEU A 312 38.89 29.81 -1.20
N ASP A 313 38.62 28.95 -2.18
CA ASP A 313 39.56 28.62 -3.27
C ASP A 313 39.80 29.79 -4.26
N GLN A 314 39.08 30.91 -4.10
CA GLN A 314 39.32 32.16 -4.85
C GLN A 314 40.25 33.14 -4.11
N ASP A 315 41.25 32.65 -3.37
CA ASP A 315 42.35 33.49 -2.89
C ASP A 315 43.14 34.07 -4.10
N PRO A 316 43.09 35.40 -4.35
CA PRO A 316 43.71 35.98 -5.55
C PRO A 316 45.25 36.04 -5.47
N ALA A 317 45.87 35.55 -4.39
CA ALA A 317 47.29 35.76 -4.08
C ALA A 317 48.27 34.76 -4.74
N ALA A 318 47.79 33.65 -5.33
CA ALA A 318 48.66 32.58 -5.82
C ALA A 318 48.45 32.22 -7.31
N GLY A 319 49.29 32.81 -8.16
CA GLY A 319 49.49 32.36 -9.54
C GLY A 319 48.78 33.21 -10.58
N ALA A 320 49.57 33.96 -11.37
CA ALA A 320 49.08 34.50 -12.63
C ALA A 320 48.55 33.34 -13.50
N PRO A 321 47.42 33.49 -14.20
CA PRO A 321 46.95 32.47 -15.12
C PRO A 321 48.01 32.29 -16.21
N LEU A 322 48.71 31.16 -16.18
CA LEU A 322 49.35 30.63 -17.38
C LEU A 322 48.26 30.64 -18.46
N PRO A 323 48.55 31.18 -19.68
CA PRO A 323 47.54 31.24 -20.72
C PRO A 323 47.16 29.81 -21.08
N GLY A 324 46.04 29.36 -20.52
CA GLY A 324 45.44 28.07 -20.82
C GLY A 324 45.22 28.06 -22.32
N ALA A 325 46.00 27.24 -23.02
CA ALA A 325 45.89 27.11 -24.45
C ALA A 325 44.42 26.81 -24.74
N ALA A 326 43.76 27.70 -25.48
CA ALA A 326 42.39 27.49 -25.88
C ALA A 326 42.35 26.12 -26.57
N ALA A 327 41.69 25.16 -25.92
CA ALA A 327 41.56 23.81 -26.46
C ALA A 327 41.03 23.98 -27.89
N PRO A 328 41.75 23.47 -28.90
CA PRO A 328 41.41 23.76 -30.28
C PRO A 328 39.96 23.37 -30.49
N ALA A 329 39.14 24.33 -30.94
CA ALA A 329 37.74 24.08 -31.22
C ALA A 329 37.67 22.86 -32.14
N ALA A 330 37.17 21.74 -31.63
CA ALA A 330 37.20 20.47 -32.33
C ALA A 330 36.26 20.59 -33.54
N THR A 331 36.82 20.90 -34.70
CA THR A 331 36.11 21.03 -35.97
C THR A 331 35.74 19.66 -36.58
N GLY A 332 35.83 18.59 -35.78
CA GLY A 332 35.42 17.23 -36.09
C GLY A 332 34.40 16.72 -35.07
N ARG A 333 33.78 15.57 -35.40
CA ARG A 333 32.82 14.90 -34.51
C ARG A 333 33.48 14.46 -33.21
N LEU A 334 32.79 14.61 -32.09
CA LEU A 334 33.26 14.18 -30.78
C LEU A 334 33.16 12.65 -30.65
N ARG A 335 34.23 12.01 -30.18
CA ARG A 335 34.35 10.55 -30.08
C ARG A 335 33.68 10.06 -28.80
N VAL A 336 32.62 9.28 -28.94
CA VAL A 336 31.78 8.80 -27.84
C VAL A 336 31.96 7.31 -27.60
N GLU A 337 32.17 6.93 -26.35
CA GLU A 337 32.08 5.55 -25.86
C GLU A 337 30.74 5.34 -25.15
N VAL A 338 30.05 4.25 -25.45
CA VAL A 338 28.75 3.89 -24.84
C VAL A 338 28.90 2.58 -24.07
N ILE A 339 28.70 2.61 -22.76
CA ILE A 339 28.81 1.46 -21.86
C ILE A 339 27.43 1.15 -21.29
N ASN A 340 26.91 -0.03 -21.60
CA ASN A 340 25.66 -0.52 -21.02
C ASN A 340 25.90 -1.12 -19.63
N ALA A 341 25.53 -0.35 -18.60
CA ALA A 341 25.59 -0.74 -17.18
C ALA A 341 24.18 -0.95 -16.58
N SER A 342 23.15 -1.12 -17.41
CA SER A 342 21.75 -1.25 -16.98
C SER A 342 21.27 -2.70 -16.78
N GLY A 343 22.08 -3.69 -17.20
CA GLY A 343 21.65 -5.09 -17.31
C GLY A 343 20.65 -5.40 -18.43
N VAL A 344 20.09 -4.39 -19.11
CA VAL A 344 19.09 -4.58 -20.19
C VAL A 344 19.80 -4.89 -21.53
N PRO A 345 19.53 -6.03 -22.19
CA PRO A 345 20.12 -6.35 -23.49
C PRO A 345 19.80 -5.28 -24.56
N LEU A 346 20.72 -5.09 -25.52
CA LEU A 346 20.60 -4.18 -26.67
C LEU A 346 20.43 -2.67 -26.36
N LEU A 347 20.26 -2.27 -25.10
CA LEU A 347 20.06 -0.85 -24.75
C LEU A 347 21.27 0.01 -25.13
N GLY A 348 22.49 -0.50 -24.98
CA GLY A 348 23.72 0.16 -25.42
C GLY A 348 23.75 0.46 -26.92
N GLU A 349 23.28 -0.46 -27.76
CA GLU A 349 23.20 -0.27 -29.21
C GLU A 349 22.13 0.75 -29.60
N ARG A 350 20.97 0.72 -28.93
CA ARG A 350 19.89 1.71 -29.13
C ARG A 350 20.35 3.13 -28.84
N ILE A 351 21.02 3.33 -27.69
CA ILE A 351 21.55 4.65 -27.30
C ILE A 351 22.70 5.07 -28.21
N ALA A 352 23.60 4.16 -28.59
CA ALA A 352 24.65 4.46 -29.57
C ALA A 352 24.08 4.97 -30.90
N GLU A 353 23.00 4.37 -31.39
CA GLU A 353 22.36 4.80 -32.63
C GLU A 353 21.64 6.16 -32.49
N GLU A 354 20.97 6.40 -31.37
CA GLU A 354 20.40 7.72 -31.05
C GLU A 354 21.47 8.83 -31.04
N VAL A 355 22.65 8.55 -30.46
CA VAL A 355 23.78 9.50 -30.42
C VAL A 355 24.34 9.80 -31.81
N ARG A 356 24.50 8.79 -32.67
CA ARG A 356 24.94 8.98 -34.08
C ARG A 356 23.98 9.88 -34.85
N GLN A 357 22.68 9.76 -34.61
CA GLN A 357 21.65 10.55 -35.28
C GLN A 357 21.67 12.04 -34.92
N LYS A 358 22.28 12.44 -33.79
CA LYS A 358 22.46 13.86 -33.43
C LYS A 358 23.55 14.59 -34.26
N GLY A 359 24.21 13.91 -35.20
CA GLY A 359 25.06 14.53 -36.22
C GLY A 359 26.49 14.91 -35.78
N ASN A 360 26.67 15.42 -34.56
CA ASN A 360 27.96 15.95 -34.07
C ASN A 360 28.85 14.94 -33.33
N TYR A 361 28.39 13.70 -33.17
CA TYR A 361 29.05 12.66 -32.39
C TYR A 361 29.41 11.45 -33.26
N ASP A 362 30.54 10.82 -32.95
CA ASP A 362 30.98 9.57 -33.57
C ASP A 362 31.12 8.51 -32.49
N VAL A 363 30.29 7.46 -32.53
CA VAL A 363 30.29 6.42 -31.49
C VAL A 363 31.33 5.36 -31.81
N ILE A 364 32.54 5.55 -31.27
CA ILE A 364 33.73 4.74 -31.55
C ILE A 364 33.75 3.39 -30.83
N ARG A 365 33.00 3.24 -29.72
CA ARG A 365 32.98 2.01 -28.93
C ARG A 365 31.63 1.81 -28.25
N VAL A 366 31.10 0.59 -28.33
CA VAL A 366 29.93 0.14 -27.56
C VAL A 366 30.35 -1.07 -26.74
N GLY A 367 30.07 -1.05 -25.44
CA GLY A 367 30.44 -2.11 -24.50
C GLY A 367 29.39 -2.34 -23.42
N SER A 368 29.67 -3.26 -22.50
CA SER A 368 28.87 -3.51 -21.30
C SER A 368 29.78 -3.92 -20.15
N THR A 369 29.40 -3.58 -18.92
CA THR A 369 30.13 -3.94 -17.69
C THR A 369 29.95 -5.41 -17.27
N GLY A 370 29.13 -6.18 -18.00
CA GLY A 370 28.64 -7.49 -17.55
C GLY A 370 27.57 -7.34 -16.46
N ASN A 371 27.08 -8.47 -15.93
CA ASN A 371 25.90 -8.55 -15.05
C ASN A 371 26.08 -7.99 -13.62
N VAL A 372 26.91 -6.95 -13.42
CA VAL A 372 27.50 -6.64 -12.09
C VAL A 372 27.32 -5.17 -11.65
N THR A 373 26.48 -4.38 -12.32
CA THR A 373 26.16 -3.00 -11.90
C THR A 373 24.68 -2.71 -12.02
N ASP A 374 24.00 -2.47 -10.90
CA ASP A 374 22.67 -1.85 -10.84
C ASP A 374 22.82 -0.33 -10.95
N GLN A 375 23.31 0.16 -12.10
CA GLN A 375 23.44 1.60 -12.32
C GLN A 375 22.02 2.20 -12.46
N GLU A 376 21.53 2.91 -11.44
CA GLU A 376 20.16 3.45 -11.48
C GLU A 376 19.99 4.59 -12.50
N LEU A 377 20.99 5.46 -12.60
CA LEU A 377 20.98 6.68 -13.42
C LEU A 377 22.07 6.64 -14.50
N THR A 378 21.81 7.31 -15.63
CA THR A 378 22.77 7.44 -16.72
C THR A 378 23.77 8.56 -16.44
N HIS A 379 25.06 8.26 -16.59
CA HIS A 379 26.15 9.21 -16.38
C HIS A 379 26.83 9.56 -17.71
N ILE A 380 27.19 10.83 -17.88
CA ILE A 380 28.02 11.29 -19.00
C ILE A 380 29.33 11.83 -18.40
N HIS A 381 30.42 11.11 -18.68
CA HIS A 381 31.77 11.52 -18.32
C HIS A 381 32.42 12.26 -19.48
N TYR A 382 33.01 13.43 -19.23
CA TYR A 382 33.63 14.27 -20.27
C TYR A 382 35.11 14.55 -20.02
N ARG A 383 35.90 14.65 -21.10
CA ARG A 383 37.28 15.13 -21.09
C ARG A 383 37.32 16.64 -20.82
N ASP A 384 38.37 17.12 -20.16
CA ASP A 384 38.53 18.55 -19.85
C ASP A 384 38.32 19.46 -21.07
N GLY A 385 37.67 20.60 -20.86
CA GLY A 385 37.22 21.51 -21.91
C GLY A 385 35.89 21.16 -22.61
N LEU A 386 35.37 19.91 -22.51
CA LEU A 386 34.16 19.46 -23.24
C LEU A 386 32.85 19.49 -22.43
N ALA A 387 32.83 20.19 -21.29
CA ALA A 387 31.66 20.24 -20.40
C ALA A 387 30.36 20.69 -21.12
N ARG A 388 30.47 21.68 -22.02
CA ARG A 388 29.33 22.23 -22.76
C ARG A 388 28.72 21.21 -23.72
N ASP A 389 29.54 20.46 -24.44
CA ASP A 389 29.08 19.44 -25.38
C ASP A 389 28.50 18.21 -24.68
N ALA A 390 29.01 17.89 -23.49
CA ALA A 390 28.47 16.84 -22.63
C ALA A 390 27.08 17.19 -22.08
N VAL A 391 26.88 18.44 -21.63
CA VAL A 391 25.56 18.96 -21.23
C VAL A 391 24.59 19.01 -22.42
N THR A 392 25.07 19.44 -23.59
CA THR A 392 24.28 19.45 -24.83
C THR A 392 23.83 18.04 -25.24
N LEU A 393 24.72 17.06 -25.11
CA LEU A 393 24.42 15.65 -25.36
C LEU A 393 23.35 15.13 -24.38
N GLY A 394 23.51 15.39 -23.09
CA GLY A 394 22.54 15.01 -22.05
C GLY A 394 21.14 15.56 -22.33
N HIS A 395 21.01 16.87 -22.57
CA HIS A 395 19.73 17.49 -22.94
C HIS A 395 19.10 16.95 -24.23
N SER A 396 19.86 16.26 -25.08
CA SER A 396 19.33 15.63 -26.30
C SER A 396 18.76 14.22 -26.06
N MET A 397 19.03 13.61 -24.90
CA MET A 397 18.57 12.28 -24.50
C MET A 397 17.26 12.36 -23.68
N ARG A 398 16.53 11.24 -23.57
CA ARG A 398 15.12 11.25 -23.12
C ARG A 398 14.89 11.52 -21.63
N ASN A 399 15.81 11.09 -20.75
CA ASN A 399 15.66 11.18 -19.28
C ASN A 399 16.74 12.11 -18.68
N TYR A 400 16.92 12.12 -17.35
CA TYR A 400 17.96 12.92 -16.69
C TYR A 400 19.32 12.20 -16.68
N GLN A 401 20.42 12.91 -16.93
CA GLN A 401 21.79 12.38 -16.81
C GLN A 401 22.61 13.16 -15.78
N ILE A 402 23.53 12.46 -15.12
CA ILE A 402 24.56 13.06 -14.28
C ILE A 402 25.80 13.34 -15.15
N VAL A 403 26.07 14.62 -15.42
CA VAL A 403 27.20 15.05 -16.25
C VAL A 403 28.39 15.41 -15.35
N THR A 404 29.52 14.73 -15.51
CA THR A 404 30.71 14.86 -14.63
C THR A 404 32.01 14.80 -15.42
N GLN A 405 33.06 15.47 -14.94
CA GLN A 405 34.38 15.37 -15.57
C GLN A 405 34.99 13.99 -15.31
N GLY A 406 35.35 13.26 -16.37
CA GLY A 406 35.97 11.95 -16.29
C GLY A 406 37.48 12.08 -16.12
N ARG A 407 38.02 11.66 -14.97
CA ARG A 407 39.48 11.66 -14.73
C ARG A 407 40.21 10.59 -15.55
N ASP A 408 39.57 9.44 -15.78
CA ASP A 408 40.16 8.26 -16.44
C ASP A 408 39.42 7.90 -17.75
N LEU A 409 39.43 8.84 -18.71
CA LEU A 409 38.92 8.61 -20.07
C LEU A 409 40.07 8.18 -21.02
N PRO A 410 39.92 7.06 -21.76
CA PRO A 410 40.89 6.63 -22.76
C PRO A 410 41.21 7.75 -23.76
N GLU A 411 42.45 7.85 -24.25
CA GLU A 411 42.90 8.94 -25.14
C GLU A 411 42.08 9.09 -26.43
N ASP A 412 41.45 7.99 -26.88
CA ASP A 412 40.56 7.98 -28.04
C ASP A 412 39.12 8.43 -27.75
N VAL A 413 38.75 8.60 -26.47
CA VAL A 413 37.40 8.96 -26.02
C VAL A 413 37.34 10.42 -25.56
N ASP A 414 36.37 11.16 -26.09
CA ASP A 414 36.07 12.54 -25.71
C ASP A 414 34.93 12.60 -24.68
N LEU A 415 33.91 11.74 -24.86
CA LEU A 415 32.77 11.57 -23.97
C LEU A 415 32.48 10.07 -23.73
N ARG A 416 32.14 9.67 -22.51
CA ARG A 416 31.69 8.30 -22.16
C ARG A 416 30.29 8.36 -21.55
N ILE A 417 29.34 7.64 -22.14
CA ILE A 417 27.99 7.44 -21.60
C ILE A 417 27.97 6.09 -20.86
N VAL A 418 27.66 6.11 -19.57
CA VAL A 418 27.39 4.90 -18.78
C VAL A 418 25.88 4.83 -18.54
N ILE A 419 25.22 3.88 -19.19
CA ILE A 419 23.75 3.79 -19.23
C ILE A 419 23.22 3.10 -17.98
N GLY A 420 22.30 3.75 -17.29
CA GLY A 420 21.52 3.18 -16.18
C GLY A 420 20.16 2.63 -16.59
N VAL A 421 19.46 2.01 -15.63
CA VAL A 421 18.08 1.49 -15.82
C VAL A 421 17.04 2.60 -16.03
N ASP A 422 17.38 3.86 -15.75
CA ASP A 422 16.56 5.03 -16.09
C ASP A 422 16.16 5.06 -17.58
N GLN A 423 17.07 4.74 -18.50
CA GLN A 423 16.82 4.81 -19.96
C GLN A 423 15.88 3.70 -20.49
N PHE A 424 15.48 2.77 -19.63
CA PHE A 424 14.47 1.74 -19.93
C PHE A 424 13.07 2.12 -19.41
N ARG A 425 12.96 3.00 -18.40
CA ARG A 425 11.66 3.40 -17.84
C ARG A 425 11.02 4.47 -18.74
N PRO A 426 9.72 4.33 -19.10
CA PRO A 426 9.06 5.14 -20.13
C PRO A 426 8.72 6.57 -19.70
#